data_AF-A0A3N0VH64-F1
#
_entry.id   AF-A0A3N0VH64-F1
#
_cell.length_a   1.000
_cell.length_b   1.000
_cell.length_c   1.000
_cell.angle_alpha   90.00
_cell.angle_beta   90.00
_cell.angle_gamma   90.00
#
_symmetry.space_group_name_H-M   'P 1'
#
loop_
_entity.id
_entity.type
_entity.pdbx_description
1 polymer ?
#
loop_
_entity_poly.entity_id
_entity_poly.type
_entity_poly.pdbx_seq_one_letter_code
_entity_poly.pdbx_strand_id
1 'polypeptide(L)'
;MIALALAITALAAVLAWRWWPRARPPVPAPAEPAGAALAAERQRIYQDLHDDLGAKLLSLIHRAPDAATADLARSALQDLRDVVSRTRGEPGSLLDSLGEIEGEARQRLEASGGLLLWEQEDGIADPRLDHAQALQLYRIVREAISNALRHAQARHVRIRVRQRGATLYLDVTDDGPGLAVEGGRGQGLAGMRQRAGELGGAIDWTAGSVGGTKVVLQFPLPR
;
A
#
# COMPACT_ATOMS: atom_id res chain seq x y z
N MET A 1 -27.78 12.90 -83.27
CA MET A 1 -28.19 12.04 -82.15
C MET A 1 -27.06 11.67 -81.18
N ILE A 2 -25.80 11.53 -81.62
CA ILE A 2 -24.66 11.12 -80.76
C ILE A 2 -24.24 12.22 -79.74
N ALA A 3 -24.35 13.51 -80.10
CA ALA A 3 -23.95 14.62 -79.24
C ALA A 3 -24.82 14.78 -77.97
N LEU A 4 -26.11 14.40 -78.05
CA LEU A 4 -27.02 14.50 -76.90
C LEU A 4 -26.74 13.41 -75.85
N ALA A 5 -26.29 12.23 -76.29
CA ALA A 5 -25.94 11.12 -75.40
C ALA A 5 -24.68 11.39 -74.57
N LEU A 6 -23.68 12.07 -75.15
CA LEU A 6 -22.44 12.47 -74.46
C LEU A 6 -22.67 13.56 -73.40
N ALA A 7 -23.65 14.45 -73.60
CA ALA A 7 -23.97 15.49 -72.63
C ALA A 7 -24.64 14.92 -71.37
N ILE A 8 -25.48 13.89 -71.52
CA ILE A 8 -26.20 13.26 -70.40
C ILE A 8 -25.25 12.43 -69.52
N THR A 9 -24.29 11.71 -70.12
CA THR A 9 -23.29 10.95 -69.34
C THR A 9 -22.33 11.85 -68.57
N ALA A 10 -21.93 12.99 -69.16
CA ALA A 10 -21.10 13.98 -68.47
C ALA A 10 -21.83 14.59 -67.25
N LEU A 11 -23.13 14.91 -67.40
CA LEU A 11 -23.93 15.45 -66.30
C LEU A 11 -24.16 14.43 -65.18
N ALA A 12 -24.39 13.15 -65.54
CA ALA A 12 -24.54 12.07 -64.57
C ALA A 12 -23.25 11.83 -63.77
N ALA A 13 -22.07 11.92 -64.41
CA ALA A 13 -20.78 11.78 -63.73
C ALA A 13 -20.50 12.94 -62.75
N VAL A 14 -20.84 14.18 -63.13
CA VAL A 14 -20.68 15.35 -62.25
C VAL A 14 -21.64 15.28 -61.05
N LEU A 15 -22.88 14.84 -61.27
CA LEU A 15 -23.83 14.66 -60.17
C LEU A 15 -23.44 13.49 -59.25
N ALA A 16 -22.94 12.38 -59.81
CA ALA A 16 -22.42 11.26 -59.02
C ALA A 16 -21.20 11.66 -58.18
N TRP A 17 -20.28 12.46 -58.72
CA TRP A 17 -19.14 12.99 -57.97
C TRP A 17 -19.56 13.93 -56.84
N ARG A 18 -20.61 14.74 -57.08
CA ARG A 18 -21.15 15.68 -56.10
C ARG A 18 -21.90 15.01 -54.95
N TRP A 19 -22.39 13.78 -55.15
CA TRP A 19 -23.10 12.98 -54.14
C TRP A 19 -22.28 11.80 -53.60
N TRP A 20 -21.01 11.66 -54.01
CA TRP A 20 -20.13 10.65 -53.44
C TRP A 20 -19.85 10.99 -51.97
N PRO A 21 -20.14 10.08 -51.03
CA PRO A 21 -19.89 10.32 -49.62
C PRO A 21 -18.38 10.51 -49.43
N ARG A 22 -17.95 11.74 -49.13
CA ARG A 22 -16.58 11.98 -48.67
C ARG A 22 -16.42 11.18 -47.40
N ALA A 23 -15.58 10.14 -47.45
CA ALA A 23 -15.18 9.40 -46.26
C ALA A 23 -14.74 10.44 -45.22
N ARG A 24 -15.45 10.48 -44.09
CA ARG A 24 -15.04 11.33 -42.98
C ARG A 24 -13.62 10.89 -42.63
N PRO A 25 -12.65 11.81 -42.47
CA PRO A 25 -11.35 11.43 -41.95
C PRO A 25 -11.58 10.66 -40.63
N PRO A 26 -10.79 9.62 -40.34
CA PRO A 26 -10.91 8.91 -39.07
C PRO A 26 -10.86 9.94 -37.95
N VAL A 27 -11.89 9.95 -37.11
CA VAL A 27 -11.89 10.76 -35.88
C VAL A 27 -10.63 10.33 -35.13
N PRO A 28 -9.68 11.23 -34.82
CA PRO A 28 -8.53 10.85 -34.01
C PRO A 28 -9.07 10.24 -32.73
N ALA A 29 -8.56 9.06 -32.35
CA ALA A 29 -8.91 8.43 -31.09
C ALA A 29 -8.86 9.49 -29.98
N PRO A 30 -9.85 9.53 -29.07
CA PRO A 30 -9.84 10.51 -28.00
C PRO A 30 -8.47 10.46 -27.33
N ALA A 31 -7.77 11.59 -27.30
CA ALA A 31 -6.50 11.70 -26.62
C ALA A 31 -6.71 11.13 -25.21
N GLU A 32 -5.97 10.09 -24.86
CA GLU A 32 -6.05 9.55 -23.50
C GLU A 32 -5.91 10.72 -22.53
N PRO A 33 -6.82 10.88 -21.56
CA PRO A 33 -6.78 12.02 -20.67
C PRO A 33 -5.37 12.06 -20.08
N ALA A 34 -4.72 13.23 -20.09
CA ALA A 34 -3.31 13.37 -19.70
C ALA A 34 -2.96 12.73 -18.33
N GLY A 35 -3.96 12.50 -17.47
CA GLY A 35 -3.86 11.71 -16.24
C GLY A 35 -3.57 10.21 -16.45
N ALA A 36 -4.11 9.56 -17.48
CA ALA A 36 -3.87 8.15 -17.78
C ALA A 36 -2.43 7.91 -18.26
N ALA A 37 -1.92 8.79 -19.13
CA ALA A 37 -0.53 8.74 -19.58
C ALA A 37 0.46 8.99 -18.42
N LEU A 38 0.15 9.94 -17.52
CA LEU A 38 0.95 10.20 -16.33
C LEU A 38 0.89 9.05 -15.31
N ALA A 39 -0.27 8.42 -15.13
CA ALA A 39 -0.41 7.24 -14.28
C ALA A 39 0.36 6.04 -14.83
N ALA A 40 0.31 5.81 -16.15
CA ALA A 40 1.07 4.77 -16.83
C ALA A 40 2.60 5.01 -16.75
N GLU A 41 3.04 6.27 -16.87
CA GLU A 41 4.45 6.61 -16.75
C GLU A 41 4.95 6.49 -15.30
N ARG A 42 4.15 6.93 -14.33
CA ARG A 42 4.41 6.65 -12.90
C ARG A 42 4.52 5.15 -12.66
N GLN A 43 3.59 4.37 -13.21
CA GLN A 43 3.58 2.92 -13.08
C GLN A 43 4.84 2.27 -13.63
N ARG A 44 5.29 2.71 -14.81
CA ARG A 44 6.53 2.25 -15.45
C ARG A 44 7.75 2.59 -14.59
N ILE A 45 7.87 3.82 -14.12
CA ILE A 45 8.95 4.26 -13.21
C ILE A 45 8.97 3.39 -11.94
N TYR A 46 7.82 3.10 -11.34
CA TYR A 46 7.75 2.24 -10.16
C TYR A 46 8.12 0.78 -10.45
N GLN A 47 7.81 0.29 -11.64
CA GLN A 47 8.13 -1.07 -12.07
C GLN A 47 9.63 -1.24 -12.31
N ASP A 48 10.24 -0.27 -13.00
CA ASP A 48 11.69 -0.23 -13.21
C ASP A 48 12.45 -0.03 -11.89
N LEU A 49 11.96 0.86 -11.02
CA LEU A 49 12.51 1.02 -9.66
C LEU A 49 12.39 -0.27 -8.84
N HIS A 50 11.29 -1.01 -8.98
CA HIS A 50 11.08 -2.27 -8.25
C HIS A 50 12.09 -3.34 -8.68
N ASP A 51 12.29 -3.50 -9.99
CA ASP A 51 13.14 -4.55 -10.53
C ASP A 51 14.63 -4.23 -10.27
N ASP A 52 15.06 -2.99 -10.50
CA ASP A 52 16.46 -2.60 -10.35
C ASP A 52 16.90 -2.44 -8.89
N LEU A 53 16.09 -1.78 -8.05
CA LEU A 53 16.42 -1.64 -6.62
C LEU A 53 16.16 -2.95 -5.87
N GLY A 54 15.14 -3.71 -6.24
CA GLY A 54 14.85 -5.02 -5.67
C GLY A 54 16.00 -6.00 -5.90
N ALA A 55 16.52 -6.08 -7.13
CA ALA A 55 17.68 -6.92 -7.44
C ALA A 55 18.95 -6.49 -6.67
N LYS A 56 19.20 -5.18 -6.54
CA LYS A 56 20.35 -4.64 -5.80
C LYS A 56 20.26 -4.94 -4.31
N LEU A 57 19.09 -4.73 -3.70
CA LEU A 57 18.86 -5.03 -2.29
C LEU A 57 18.92 -6.53 -2.01
N LEU A 58 18.41 -7.37 -2.92
CA LEU A 58 18.54 -8.83 -2.82
C LEU A 58 20.00 -9.27 -2.89
N SER A 59 20.80 -8.67 -3.79
CA SER A 59 22.24 -8.89 -3.86
C SER A 59 22.96 -8.49 -2.55
N LEU A 60 22.55 -7.38 -1.93
CA LEU A 60 23.07 -6.97 -0.62
C LEU A 60 22.69 -7.94 0.50
N ILE A 61 21.49 -8.53 0.48
CA ILE A 61 21.09 -9.57 1.45
C ILE A 61 22.02 -10.78 1.33
N HIS A 62 22.31 -11.25 0.11
CA HIS A 62 23.17 -12.41 -0.11
C HIS A 62 24.65 -12.16 0.18
N ARG A 63 25.10 -10.90 0.10
CA ARG A 63 26.48 -10.48 0.32
C ARG A 63 26.71 -9.82 1.68
N ALA A 64 25.68 -9.79 2.54
CA ALA A 64 25.76 -9.15 3.83
C ALA A 64 26.81 -9.84 4.71
N PRO A 65 27.74 -9.09 5.33
CA PRO A 65 28.78 -9.67 6.18
C PRO A 65 28.25 -10.15 7.54
N ASP A 66 27.07 -9.67 7.94
CA ASP A 66 26.44 -9.97 9.21
C ASP A 66 24.90 -9.91 9.12
N ALA A 67 24.22 -10.43 10.14
CA ALA A 67 22.76 -10.48 10.20
C ALA A 67 22.09 -9.10 10.24
N ALA A 68 22.72 -8.09 10.85
CA ALA A 68 22.15 -6.75 10.94
C ALA A 68 22.14 -6.06 9.57
N THR A 69 23.20 -6.23 8.78
CA THR A 69 23.27 -5.72 7.40
C THR A 69 22.25 -6.42 6.49
N ALA A 70 22.09 -7.74 6.63
CA ALA A 70 21.08 -8.51 5.90
C ALA A 70 19.66 -8.06 6.26
N ASP A 71 19.40 -7.78 7.53
CA ASP A 71 18.10 -7.33 8.01
C ASP A 71 17.77 -5.90 7.59
N LEU A 72 18.77 -5.02 7.52
CA LEU A 72 18.62 -3.67 6.97
C LEU A 72 18.28 -3.70 5.48
N ALA A 73 18.96 -4.54 4.69
CA ALA A 73 18.66 -4.72 3.28
C ALA A 73 17.28 -5.37 3.06
N ARG A 74 16.89 -6.34 3.91
CA ARG A 74 15.53 -6.91 3.93
C ARG A 74 14.49 -5.83 4.24
N SER A 75 14.72 -5.01 5.26
CA SER A 75 13.83 -3.90 5.63
C SER A 75 13.65 -2.93 4.45
N ALA A 76 14.75 -2.51 3.81
CA ALA A 76 14.70 -1.59 2.67
C ALA A 76 13.96 -2.19 1.46
N LEU A 77 14.16 -3.49 1.18
CA LEU A 77 13.44 -4.18 0.09
C LEU A 77 11.95 -4.29 0.40
N GLN A 78 11.62 -4.52 1.67
CA GLN A 78 10.25 -4.52 2.14
C GLN A 78 9.62 -3.12 2.04
N ASP A 79 10.35 -2.07 2.43
CA ASP A 79 9.90 -0.68 2.34
C ASP A 79 9.64 -0.25 0.90
N LEU A 80 10.53 -0.65 -0.03
CA LEU A 80 10.35 -0.45 -1.47
C LEU A 80 9.08 -1.15 -1.95
N ARG A 81 8.88 -2.41 -1.56
CA ARG A 81 7.70 -3.20 -1.96
C ARG A 81 6.40 -2.57 -1.44
N ASP A 82 6.41 -2.05 -0.21
CA ASP A 82 5.24 -1.42 0.40
C ASP A 82 4.90 -0.08 -0.26
N VAL A 83 5.92 0.75 -0.59
CA VAL A 83 5.72 1.99 -1.36
C VAL A 83 5.16 1.67 -2.73
N VAL A 84 5.76 0.72 -3.46
CA VAL A 84 5.31 0.34 -4.80
C VAL A 84 3.92 -0.28 -4.78
N SER A 85 3.59 -1.14 -3.81
CA SER A 85 2.27 -1.77 -3.74
C SER A 85 1.17 -0.79 -3.36
N ARG A 86 1.44 0.14 -2.44
CA ARG A 86 0.43 1.09 -1.96
C ARG A 86 0.32 2.35 -2.83
N THR A 87 1.34 2.70 -3.63
CA THR A 87 1.26 3.85 -4.55
C THR A 87 0.43 3.52 -5.80
N ARG A 88 0.14 2.23 -6.03
CA ARG A 88 -0.70 1.73 -7.12
C ARG A 88 -2.20 1.74 -6.81
N GLY A 89 -2.60 1.93 -5.55
CA GLY A 89 -4.00 1.99 -5.11
C GLY A 89 -4.52 3.42 -4.98
N GLU A 90 -5.80 3.62 -5.24
CA GLU A 90 -6.50 4.84 -4.79
C GLU A 90 -6.46 4.93 -3.26
N PRO A 91 -6.41 6.13 -2.66
CA PRO A 91 -6.53 6.30 -1.21
C PRO A 91 -7.80 5.58 -0.69
N GLY A 92 -7.59 4.52 0.07
CA GLY A 92 -8.64 3.70 0.65
C GLY A 92 -9.25 4.32 1.91
N SER A 93 -10.35 3.74 2.36
CA SER A 93 -10.91 4.09 3.67
C SER A 93 -10.04 3.53 4.81
N LEU A 94 -10.26 4.00 6.04
CA LEU A 94 -9.63 3.43 7.22
C LEU A 94 -9.96 1.94 7.34
N LEU A 95 -11.23 1.57 7.12
CA LEU A 95 -11.71 0.19 7.22
C LEU A 95 -11.08 -0.69 6.14
N ASP A 96 -10.90 -0.20 4.91
CA ASP A 96 -10.15 -0.92 3.87
C ASP A 96 -8.72 -1.20 4.32
N SER A 97 -8.04 -0.18 4.85
CA SER A 97 -6.66 -0.29 5.34
C SER A 97 -6.54 -1.30 6.49
N LEU A 98 -7.50 -1.30 7.41
CA LEU A 98 -7.56 -2.25 8.52
C LEU A 98 -7.82 -3.68 8.04
N GLY A 99 -8.70 -3.88 7.05
CA GLY A 99 -8.96 -5.18 6.45
C GLY A 99 -7.73 -5.78 5.74
N GLU A 100 -6.97 -4.95 5.02
CA GLU A 100 -5.68 -5.36 4.44
C GLU A 100 -4.67 -5.77 5.51
N ILE A 101 -4.54 -4.96 6.57
CA ILE A 101 -3.65 -5.22 7.69
C ILE A 101 -4.02 -6.53 8.38
N GLU A 102 -5.30 -6.75 8.65
CA GLU A 102 -5.81 -7.97 9.26
C GLU A 102 -5.49 -9.21 8.40
N GLY A 103 -5.73 -9.12 7.09
CA GLY A 103 -5.45 -10.19 6.14
C GLY A 103 -3.97 -10.58 6.11
N GLU A 104 -3.06 -9.60 6.01
CA GLU A 104 -1.62 -9.88 6.04
C GLU A 104 -1.16 -10.38 7.41
N ALA A 105 -1.66 -9.79 8.50
CA ALA A 105 -1.31 -10.21 9.85
C ALA A 105 -1.66 -11.68 10.08
N ARG A 106 -2.87 -12.08 9.66
CA ARG A 106 -3.35 -13.47 9.72
C ARG A 106 -2.44 -14.40 8.93
N GLN A 107 -2.17 -14.06 7.66
CA GLN A 107 -1.32 -14.88 6.80
C GLN A 107 0.08 -15.11 7.40
N ARG A 108 0.69 -14.06 7.97
CA ARG A 108 2.02 -14.15 8.60
C ARG A 108 2.03 -15.03 9.84
N LEU A 109 1.03 -14.86 10.72
CA LEU A 109 0.90 -15.66 11.94
C LEU A 109 0.65 -17.13 11.61
N GLU A 110 -0.28 -17.42 10.68
CA GLU A 110 -0.58 -18.79 10.24
C GLU A 110 0.65 -19.47 9.64
N ALA A 111 1.43 -18.77 8.80
CA ALA A 111 2.67 -19.30 8.23
C ALA A 111 3.74 -19.65 9.29
N SER A 112 3.65 -19.07 10.48
CA SER A 112 4.52 -19.37 11.63
C SER A 112 3.90 -20.36 12.63
N GLY A 113 2.68 -20.85 12.37
CA GLY A 113 1.93 -21.72 13.29
C GLY A 113 1.30 -20.99 14.48
N GLY A 114 1.20 -19.66 14.42
CA GLY A 114 0.57 -18.81 15.42
C GLY A 114 -0.87 -18.44 15.08
N LEU A 115 -1.54 -17.77 16.02
CA LEU A 115 -2.94 -17.36 15.92
C LEU A 115 -3.08 -15.84 16.09
N LEU A 116 -3.94 -15.24 15.25
CA LEU A 116 -4.36 -13.85 15.36
C LEU A 116 -5.75 -13.76 16.00
N LEU A 117 -5.86 -12.99 17.09
CA LEU A 117 -7.13 -12.54 17.62
C LEU A 117 -7.36 -11.09 17.21
N TRP A 118 -8.28 -10.85 16.26
CA TRP A 118 -8.65 -9.51 15.80
C TRP A 118 -9.94 -9.04 16.49
N GLU A 119 -9.86 -7.93 17.20
CA GLU A 119 -10.96 -7.31 17.96
C GLU A 119 -11.12 -5.86 17.51
N GLN A 120 -12.13 -5.60 16.68
CA GLN A 120 -12.47 -4.27 16.21
C GLN A 120 -13.79 -3.82 16.83
N GLU A 121 -13.81 -2.59 17.36
CA GLU A 121 -15.04 -1.98 17.87
C GLU A 121 -16.02 -1.65 16.73
N ASP A 122 -17.30 -1.92 16.96
CA ASP A 122 -18.36 -1.56 16.02
C ASP A 122 -18.53 -0.04 15.95
N GLY A 123 -18.90 0.48 14.78
CA GLY A 123 -19.20 1.90 14.59
C GLY A 123 -17.98 2.82 14.58
N ILE A 124 -16.78 2.29 14.33
CA ILE A 124 -15.60 3.10 13.99
C ILE A 124 -15.91 3.91 12.73
N ALA A 125 -15.64 5.21 12.80
CA ALA A 125 -15.72 6.14 11.68
C ALA A 125 -14.76 5.70 10.58
N ASP A 126 -15.21 5.84 9.33
CA ASP A 126 -14.44 5.37 8.17
C ASP A 126 -13.99 6.54 7.27
N PRO A 127 -13.09 7.42 7.75
CA PRO A 127 -12.59 8.51 6.92
C PRO A 127 -11.61 7.96 5.88
N ARG A 128 -11.40 8.73 4.81
CA ARG A 128 -10.32 8.45 3.86
C ARG A 128 -8.98 8.73 4.51
N LEU A 129 -8.06 7.77 4.41
CA LEU A 129 -6.66 7.98 4.76
C LEU A 129 -5.91 8.42 3.51
N ASP A 130 -4.99 9.37 3.66
CA ASP A 130 -4.03 9.59 2.59
C ASP A 130 -3.05 8.40 2.49
N HIS A 131 -2.32 8.33 1.38
CA HIS A 131 -1.39 7.24 1.12
C HIS A 131 -0.30 7.13 2.20
N ALA A 132 0.19 8.26 2.73
CA ALA A 132 1.22 8.26 3.76
C ALA A 132 0.67 7.71 5.08
N GLN A 133 -0.54 8.11 5.48
CA GLN A 133 -1.21 7.61 6.67
C GLN A 133 -1.44 6.10 6.61
N ALA A 134 -2.02 5.61 5.52
CA ALA A 134 -2.24 4.18 5.32
C ALA A 134 -0.92 3.39 5.35
N LEU A 135 0.14 3.91 4.71
CA LEU A 135 1.47 3.29 4.72
C LEU A 135 2.09 3.25 6.12
N GLN A 136 2.03 4.34 6.89
CA GLN A 136 2.62 4.35 8.23
C GLN A 136 1.86 3.47 9.21
N LEU A 137 0.52 3.47 9.17
CA LEU A 137 -0.30 2.55 9.96
C LEU A 137 0.10 1.10 9.68
N TYR A 138 0.15 0.74 8.39
CA TYR A 138 0.56 -0.59 7.95
C TYR A 138 1.96 -0.98 8.43
N ARG A 139 2.95 -0.10 8.26
CA ARG A 139 4.34 -0.37 8.69
C ARG A 139 4.48 -0.53 10.19
N ILE A 140 3.74 0.24 10.99
CA ILE A 140 3.74 0.10 12.45
C ILE A 140 3.20 -1.26 12.86
N VAL A 141 2.03 -1.66 12.34
CA VAL A 141 1.41 -2.95 12.69
C VAL A 141 2.29 -4.12 12.25
N ARG A 142 2.85 -4.03 11.05
CA ARG A 142 3.74 -5.07 10.52
C ARG A 142 5.01 -5.23 11.34
N GLU A 143 5.65 -4.13 11.74
CA GLU A 143 6.84 -4.17 12.58
C GLU A 143 6.50 -4.77 13.94
N ALA A 144 5.34 -4.44 14.52
CA ALA A 144 4.87 -5.05 15.76
C ALA A 144 4.69 -6.57 15.63
N ILE A 145 4.08 -7.05 14.54
CA ILE A 145 3.93 -8.50 14.26
C ILE A 145 5.30 -9.15 14.01
N SER A 146 6.19 -8.51 13.26
CA SER A 146 7.54 -9.01 13.02
C SER A 146 8.30 -9.18 14.35
N ASN A 147 8.18 -8.21 15.26
CA ASN A 147 8.79 -8.26 16.58
C ASN A 147 8.21 -9.40 17.43
N ALA A 148 6.89 -9.58 17.42
CA ALA A 148 6.23 -10.69 18.11
C ALA A 148 6.73 -12.05 17.59
N LEU A 149 6.80 -12.24 16.27
CA LEU A 149 7.20 -13.51 15.67
C LEU A 149 8.70 -13.80 15.82
N ARG A 150 9.57 -12.81 15.58
CA ARG A 150 11.02 -13.02 15.52
C ARG A 150 11.70 -12.93 16.88
N HIS A 151 11.29 -11.97 17.70
CA HIS A 151 11.97 -11.68 18.96
C HIS A 151 11.25 -12.30 20.15
N ALA A 152 9.92 -12.27 20.16
CA ALA A 152 9.13 -12.81 21.27
C ALA A 152 8.83 -14.31 21.09
N GLN A 153 9.03 -14.85 19.88
CA GLN A 153 8.62 -16.21 19.49
C GLN A 153 7.16 -16.50 19.87
N ALA A 154 6.33 -15.45 19.77
CA ALA A 154 4.95 -15.47 20.19
C ALA A 154 4.14 -16.45 19.33
N ARG A 155 3.20 -17.15 19.98
CA ARG A 155 2.23 -18.02 19.29
C ARG A 155 0.87 -17.36 19.15
N HIS A 156 0.58 -16.35 19.97
CA HIS A 156 -0.69 -15.63 19.93
C HIS A 156 -0.42 -14.14 19.88
N VAL A 157 -1.06 -13.47 18.94
CA VAL A 157 -1.05 -12.01 18.83
C VAL A 157 -2.47 -11.51 18.84
N ARG A 158 -2.74 -10.50 19.66
CA ARG A 158 -4.03 -9.82 19.75
C ARG A 158 -3.94 -8.43 19.12
N ILE A 159 -4.71 -8.30 18.05
CA ILE A 159 -5.22 -7.15 17.31
C ILE A 159 -6.34 -6.37 17.99
N ARG A 160 -6.18 -5.17 18.56
CA ARG A 160 -7.32 -4.38 19.05
C ARG A 160 -7.41 -3.03 18.36
N VAL A 161 -8.58 -2.70 17.84
CA VAL A 161 -8.87 -1.40 17.21
C VAL A 161 -10.09 -0.78 17.88
N ARG A 162 -9.94 0.45 18.38
CA ARG A 162 -10.99 1.21 19.08
C ARG A 162 -10.95 2.67 18.66
N GLN A 163 -12.08 3.36 18.79
CA GLN A 163 -12.14 4.80 18.55
C GLN A 163 -12.68 5.54 19.77
N ARG A 164 -12.01 6.61 20.20
CA ARG A 164 -12.54 7.51 21.23
C ARG A 164 -12.53 8.93 20.69
N GLY A 165 -13.72 9.50 20.48
CA GLY A 165 -13.85 10.79 19.81
C GLY A 165 -13.25 10.75 18.39
N ALA A 166 -12.32 11.65 18.10
CA ALA A 166 -11.61 11.70 16.82
C ALA A 166 -10.25 10.96 16.85
N THR A 167 -10.01 10.09 17.83
CA THR A 167 -8.72 9.39 17.98
C THR A 167 -8.91 7.89 17.79
N LEU A 168 -8.13 7.31 16.89
CA LEU A 168 -8.00 5.87 16.74
C LEU A 168 -6.98 5.35 17.75
N TYR A 169 -7.31 4.24 18.41
CA TYR A 169 -6.43 3.47 19.27
C TYR A 169 -6.26 2.08 18.67
N LEU A 170 -5.01 1.70 18.40
CA LEU A 170 -4.65 0.37 17.94
C LEU A 170 -3.63 -0.24 18.90
N ASP A 171 -3.93 -1.41 19.47
CA ASP A 171 -2.95 -2.16 20.26
C ASP A 171 -2.64 -3.54 19.67
N VAL A 172 -1.34 -3.86 19.62
CA VAL A 172 -0.82 -5.18 19.27
C VAL A 172 -0.21 -5.78 20.54
N THR A 173 -0.79 -6.86 21.04
CA THR A 173 -0.29 -7.58 22.22
C THR A 173 0.18 -8.97 21.85
N ASP A 174 1.42 -9.34 22.15
CA ASP A 174 1.93 -10.71 22.00
C ASP A 174 1.91 -11.49 23.33
N ASP A 175 2.13 -12.81 23.25
CA ASP A 175 2.21 -13.72 24.41
C ASP A 175 3.65 -14.17 24.75
N GLY A 176 4.67 -13.44 24.29
CA GLY A 176 6.06 -13.79 24.53
C GLY A 176 6.61 -13.37 25.89
N PRO A 177 7.95 -13.33 26.06
CA PRO A 177 8.58 -13.01 27.35
C PRO A 177 8.53 -11.52 27.73
N GLY A 178 8.03 -10.65 26.83
CA GLY A 178 7.97 -9.20 27.03
C GLY A 178 9.24 -8.46 26.59
N LEU A 179 9.25 -7.13 26.76
CA LEU A 179 10.39 -6.29 26.44
C LEU A 179 11.54 -6.53 27.42
N ALA A 180 12.70 -6.94 26.90
CA ALA A 180 13.94 -6.91 27.67
C ALA A 180 14.25 -5.45 28.08
N VAL A 181 14.19 -5.19 29.39
CA VAL A 181 14.27 -3.84 30.00
C VAL A 181 15.58 -3.11 29.69
N GLU A 182 16.63 -3.79 29.24
CA GLU A 182 17.94 -3.19 28.98
C GLU A 182 18.24 -2.86 27.50
N GLY A 183 17.35 -3.23 26.57
CA GLY A 183 17.64 -3.19 25.11
C GLY A 183 16.84 -2.19 24.28
N GLY A 184 16.03 -1.32 24.89
CA GLY A 184 14.99 -0.49 24.24
C GLY A 184 15.44 0.56 23.20
N ARG A 185 16.64 0.43 22.62
CA ARG A 185 17.22 1.29 21.58
C ARG A 185 17.40 0.57 20.23
N GLY A 186 16.54 -0.40 19.92
CA GLY A 186 16.51 -1.00 18.57
C GLY A 186 16.08 0.01 17.51
N GLN A 187 16.68 -0.04 16.32
CA GLN A 187 16.31 0.82 15.19
C GLN A 187 14.82 0.72 14.84
N GLY A 188 14.19 -0.45 15.04
CA GLY A 188 12.76 -0.68 14.81
C GLY A 188 11.83 0.15 15.72
N LEU A 189 12.18 0.32 17.00
CA LEU A 189 11.40 1.13 17.95
C LEU A 189 11.47 2.62 17.59
N ALA A 190 12.66 3.11 17.25
CA ALA A 190 12.85 4.49 16.79
C ALA A 190 12.06 4.76 15.50
N GLY A 191 12.10 3.83 14.54
CA GLY A 191 11.32 3.92 13.32
C GLY A 191 9.81 3.93 13.59
N MET A 192 9.30 3.08 14.48
CA MET A 192 7.88 3.11 14.86
C MET A 192 7.48 4.43 15.55
N ARG A 193 8.33 5.01 16.40
CA ARG A 193 8.08 6.33 17.01
C ARG A 193 8.01 7.43 15.96
N GLN A 194 8.94 7.45 15.01
CA GLN A 194 8.93 8.43 13.92
C GLN A 194 7.64 8.31 13.10
N ARG A 195 7.28 7.09 12.68
CA ARG A 195 6.06 6.84 11.89
C ARG A 195 4.79 7.23 12.63
N ALA A 196 4.72 6.98 13.94
CA ALA A 196 3.60 7.44 14.76
C ALA A 196 3.52 8.98 14.80
N GLY A 197 4.67 9.66 14.85
CA GLY A 197 4.74 11.12 14.73
C GLY A 197 4.26 11.64 13.37
N GLU A 198 4.56 10.93 12.28
CA GLU A 198 4.08 11.26 10.93
C GLU A 198 2.56 11.10 10.78
N LEU A 199 1.93 10.24 11.60
CA LEU A 199 0.46 10.16 11.72
C LEU A 199 -0.14 11.29 12.58
N GLY A 200 0.68 12.18 13.15
CA GLY A 200 0.25 13.15 14.16
C GLY A 200 -0.11 12.50 15.51
N GLY A 201 0.37 11.28 15.74
CA GLY A 201 0.05 10.43 16.87
C GLY A 201 1.21 10.16 17.82
N ALA A 202 1.01 9.18 18.68
CA ALA A 202 2.00 8.67 19.61
C ALA A 202 1.97 7.15 19.66
N ILE A 203 3.10 6.55 20.02
CA ILE A 203 3.22 5.12 20.23
C ILE A 203 3.94 4.84 21.54
N ASP A 204 3.47 3.84 22.27
CA ASP A 204 4.04 3.40 23.53
C ASP A 204 4.13 1.88 23.63
N TRP A 205 4.98 1.41 24.54
CA TRP A 205 5.18 -0.01 24.81
C TRP A 205 4.98 -0.30 26.30
N THR A 206 4.11 -1.27 26.58
CA THR A 206 3.76 -1.67 27.94
C THR A 206 3.82 -3.18 28.07
N ALA A 207 3.82 -3.69 29.30
CA ALA A 207 3.64 -5.12 29.53
C ALA A 207 2.23 -5.56 29.08
N GLY A 208 2.14 -6.67 28.36
CA GLY A 208 0.86 -7.24 27.97
C GLY A 208 0.09 -7.79 29.17
N SER A 209 -1.25 -7.71 29.11
CA SER A 209 -2.14 -8.14 30.20
C SER A 209 -2.11 -9.65 30.49
N VAL A 210 -1.54 -10.44 29.59
CA VAL A 210 -1.42 -11.91 29.67
C VAL A 210 0.04 -12.36 29.57
N GLY A 211 0.99 -11.44 29.77
CA GLY A 211 2.40 -11.62 29.38
C GLY A 211 2.72 -10.88 28.08
N GLY A 212 3.97 -10.95 27.63
CA GLY A 212 4.43 -10.37 26.36
C GLY A 212 4.52 -8.85 26.32
N THR A 213 4.65 -8.33 25.10
CA THR A 213 4.73 -6.90 24.84
C THR A 213 3.40 -6.38 24.29
N LYS A 214 2.96 -5.22 24.77
CA LYS A 214 1.84 -4.48 24.22
C LYS A 214 2.33 -3.19 23.58
N VAL A 215 2.22 -3.11 22.27
CA VAL A 215 2.45 -1.89 21.48
C VAL A 215 1.12 -1.14 21.39
N VAL A 216 1.10 0.15 21.73
CA VAL A 216 -0.10 1.00 21.71
C VAL A 216 0.13 2.18 20.79
N LEU A 217 -0.54 2.22 19.65
CA LEU A 217 -0.59 3.35 18.73
C LEU A 217 -1.87 4.15 18.97
N GLN A 218 -1.74 5.47 19.01
CA GLN A 218 -2.87 6.39 18.98
C GLN A 218 -2.60 7.51 17.98
N PHE A 219 -3.59 7.87 17.16
CA PHE A 219 -3.46 9.02 16.26
C PHE A 219 -4.83 9.63 15.93
N PRO A 220 -4.89 10.95 15.63
CA PRO A 220 -6.13 11.60 15.25
C PRO A 220 -6.58 11.15 13.86
N LEU A 221 -7.87 10.82 13.72
CA LEU A 221 -8.50 10.53 12.45
C LEU A 221 -8.76 11.83 11.68
N PRO A 222 -8.59 11.82 10.34
CA PRO A 222 -9.01 12.92 9.50
C PRO A 222 -10.54 13.13 9.60
N ARG A 223 -10.97 14.39 9.44
CA ARG A 223 -12.37 14.79 9.49
C ARG A 223 -13.09 14.50 8.18
#